data_AF-A0A956FYU1-F1
#
_entry.id   AF-A0A956FYU1-F1
#
_cell.length_a   1.000
_cell.length_b   1.000
_cell.length_c   1.000
_cell.angle_alpha   90.00
_cell.angle_beta   90.00
_cell.angle_gamma   90.00
#
_symmetry.space_group_name_H-M   'P 1'
#
loop_
_entity.id
_entity.type
_entity.pdbx_description
1 polymer ?
#
loop_
_entity_poly.entity_id
_entity_poly.type
_entity_poly.pdbx_seq_one_letter_code
_entity_poly.pdbx_strand_id
1 'polypeptide(L)'
;MRDATPPNRTTLKPHDLKGAAALITGASRGLGRALADALADALVDLTGRRVLYPRAETVPPDFEARLRQAGAELIPIPLYETVCPEGSREAMISARPFSVITLASGSAARHLAALGLDLEG
;
A
#
# COMPACT_ATOMS: atom_id res chain seq x y z
N MET A 1 -19.94 -18.25 11.89
CA MET A 1 -20.38 -17.42 10.74
C MET A 1 -20.27 -15.97 11.20
N ARG A 2 -19.14 -15.30 10.94
CA ARG A 2 -19.00 -13.88 11.34
C ARG A 2 -19.72 -13.03 10.32
N ASP A 3 -20.52 -12.10 10.83
CA ASP A 3 -21.22 -11.07 10.10
C ASP A 3 -20.17 -10.25 9.32
N ALA A 4 -20.10 -10.48 8.01
CA ALA A 4 -19.20 -9.75 7.12
C ALA A 4 -19.84 -8.39 6.85
N THR A 5 -19.87 -7.52 7.87
CA THR A 5 -20.13 -6.09 7.64
C THR A 5 -19.08 -5.64 6.62
N PRO A 6 -19.47 -5.28 5.38
CA PRO A 6 -18.51 -4.88 4.38
C PRO A 6 -17.72 -3.69 4.96
N PRO A 7 -16.38 -3.64 4.78
CA PRO A 7 -15.60 -2.49 5.23
C PRO A 7 -16.28 -1.26 4.66
N ASN A 8 -16.54 -0.29 5.55
CA ASN A 8 -17.27 0.94 5.30
C ASN A 8 -17.01 1.41 3.86
N ARG A 9 -18.01 1.22 3.00
CA ARG A 9 -17.92 1.53 1.57
C ARG A 9 -17.82 3.04 1.51
N THR A 10 -16.60 3.55 1.61
CA THR A 10 -16.35 4.97 1.65
C THR A 10 -16.79 5.45 0.29
N THR A 11 -17.91 6.16 0.25
CA THR A 11 -18.40 6.81 -0.96
C THR A 11 -17.34 7.84 -1.30
N LEU A 12 -16.38 7.45 -2.15
CA LEU A 12 -15.37 8.35 -2.65
C LEU A 12 -16.14 9.48 -3.33
N LYS A 13 -16.01 10.69 -2.78
CA LYS A 13 -16.58 11.86 -3.45
C LYS A 13 -15.95 11.94 -4.84
N PRO A 14 -16.73 12.10 -5.91
CA PRO A 14 -16.18 12.29 -7.24
C PRO A 14 -15.17 13.45 -7.19
N HIS A 15 -13.90 13.17 -7.52
CA HIS A 15 -12.91 14.21 -7.67
C HIS A 15 -13.11 14.84 -9.05
N ASP A 16 -13.32 16.16 -9.11
CA ASP A 16 -13.27 16.88 -10.39
C ASP A 16 -11.86 16.70 -10.96
N LEU A 17 -11.71 16.16 -12.17
CA LEU A 17 -10.41 15.91 -12.83
C LEU A 17 -10.13 16.90 -13.96
N LYS A 18 -10.86 18.02 -14.04
CA LYS A 18 -10.58 19.06 -15.05
C LYS A 18 -9.14 19.58 -14.94
N GLY A 19 -8.46 19.66 -16.08
CA GLY A 19 -7.06 20.06 -16.18
C GLY A 19 -6.14 18.88 -16.50
N ALA A 20 -4.83 19.07 -16.37
CA ALA A 20 -3.85 18.04 -16.65
C ALA A 20 -3.65 17.11 -15.43
N ALA A 21 -4.39 16.00 -15.43
CA ALA A 21 -4.36 14.99 -14.38
C ALA A 21 -3.58 13.74 -14.80
N ALA A 22 -2.85 13.13 -13.87
CA ALA A 22 -2.17 11.85 -14.06
C ALA A 22 -2.68 10.82 -13.05
N LEU A 23 -2.87 9.57 -13.50
CA LEU A 23 -3.22 8.43 -12.65
C LEU A 23 -1.98 7.55 -12.45
N ILE A 24 -1.56 7.35 -11.20
CA ILE A 24 -0.48 6.42 -10.88
C ILE A 24 -1.05 5.21 -10.15
N THR A 25 -1.05 4.04 -10.80
CA THR A 25 -1.48 2.79 -10.19
C THR A 25 -0.30 2.05 -9.57
N GLY A 26 -0.53 1.32 -8.46
CA GLY A 26 0.50 0.49 -7.84
C GLY A 26 1.64 1.25 -7.14
N ALA A 27 1.53 2.58 -6.95
CA ALA A 27 2.58 3.45 -6.41
C ALA A 27 3.07 3.08 -4.99
N SER A 28 2.31 2.24 -4.29
CA SER A 28 2.55 1.96 -2.87
C SER A 28 3.88 1.22 -2.62
N ARG A 29 4.27 0.27 -3.48
CA ARG A 29 5.47 -0.60 -3.33
C ARG A 29 5.93 -1.18 -4.68
N GLY A 30 7.15 -1.74 -4.71
CA GLY A 30 7.67 -2.50 -5.86
C GLY A 30 7.82 -1.64 -7.12
N LEU A 31 7.45 -2.21 -8.28
CA LEU A 31 7.56 -1.55 -9.59
C LEU A 31 6.77 -0.23 -9.66
N GLY A 32 5.60 -0.15 -9.03
CA GLY A 32 4.81 1.08 -9.09
C GLY A 32 5.44 2.23 -8.30
N ARG A 33 6.15 1.94 -7.20
CA ARG A 33 7.00 2.95 -6.52
C ARG A 33 8.14 3.40 -7.44
N ALA A 34 8.83 2.47 -8.08
CA ALA A 34 9.93 2.78 -9.00
C ALA A 34 9.47 3.62 -10.20
N LEU A 35 8.30 3.33 -10.76
CA LEU A 35 7.70 4.12 -11.85
C LEU A 35 7.35 5.54 -11.39
N ALA A 36 6.82 5.67 -10.19
CA ALA A 36 6.43 6.97 -9.68
C ALA A 36 7.65 7.82 -9.26
N ASP A 37 8.70 7.18 -8.76
CA ASP A 37 10.02 7.77 -8.55
C ASP A 37 10.63 8.23 -9.88
N ALA A 38 10.61 7.38 -10.91
CA ALA A 38 11.08 7.73 -12.26
C ALA A 38 10.23 8.84 -12.91
N LEU A 39 8.92 8.89 -12.65
CA LEU A 39 8.05 9.98 -13.08
C LEU A 39 8.42 11.29 -12.39
N ALA A 40 8.71 11.26 -11.09
CA ALA A 40 9.17 12.45 -10.36
C ALA A 40 10.51 12.96 -10.90
N ASP A 41 11.40 12.06 -11.30
CA ASP A 41 12.70 12.43 -11.91
C ASP A 41 12.56 12.93 -13.35
N ALA A 42 11.66 12.33 -14.13
CA ALA A 42 11.45 12.69 -15.53
C ALA A 42 10.58 13.95 -15.71
N LEU A 43 9.63 14.18 -14.81
CA LEU A 43 8.72 15.33 -14.84
C LEU A 43 9.26 16.38 -13.86
N VAL A 44 10.24 17.14 -14.33
CA VAL A 44 10.99 18.15 -13.56
C VAL A 44 10.08 19.24 -12.96
N ASP A 45 8.89 19.43 -13.51
CA ASP A 45 7.87 20.36 -13.00
C ASP A 45 6.46 19.78 -13.15
N LEU A 46 5.82 19.52 -12.01
CA LEU A 46 4.43 19.09 -11.86
C LEU A 46 3.53 20.22 -11.32
N THR A 47 3.99 21.47 -11.33
CA THR A 47 3.22 22.62 -10.83
C THR A 47 1.86 22.71 -11.54
N GLY A 48 0.80 22.82 -10.74
CA GLY A 48 -0.59 22.88 -11.22
C GLY A 48 -1.12 21.53 -11.74
N ARG A 49 -0.37 20.44 -11.62
CA ARG A 49 -0.81 19.09 -11.98
C ARG A 49 -1.40 18.40 -10.76
N ARG A 50 -2.54 17.75 -10.99
CA ARG A 50 -3.24 16.96 -9.99
C ARG A 50 -2.98 15.49 -10.24
N VAL A 51 -2.43 14.81 -9.25
CA VAL A 51 -2.04 13.41 -9.37
C VAL A 51 -2.95 12.58 -8.48
N LEU A 52 -3.87 11.88 -9.14
CA LEU A 52 -4.71 10.89 -8.49
C LEU A 52 -3.92 9.59 -8.39
N TYR A 53 -3.82 9.00 -7.20
CA TYR A 53 -3.10 7.74 -7.10
C TYR A 53 -3.76 6.79 -6.07
N PRO A 54 -4.26 5.63 -6.55
CA PRO A 54 -4.72 4.56 -5.70
C PRO A 54 -3.60 3.98 -4.84
N ARG A 55 -3.89 3.76 -3.57
CA ARG A 55 -2.92 3.21 -2.62
C ARG A 55 -3.53 2.28 -1.59
N ALA A 56 -2.66 1.51 -0.93
CA ALA A 56 -2.97 0.94 0.36
C ALA A 56 -3.20 2.06 1.40
N GLU A 57 -3.96 1.78 2.45
CA GLU A 57 -4.18 2.71 3.57
C GLU A 57 -2.86 3.24 4.13
N THR A 58 -1.82 2.40 4.20
CA THR A 58 -0.47 2.77 4.63
C THR A 58 0.54 2.68 3.48
N VAL A 59 1.27 3.78 3.26
CA VAL A 59 2.32 3.92 2.24
C VAL A 59 3.53 4.61 2.87
N PRO A 60 4.77 4.29 2.46
CA PRO A 60 5.95 4.98 2.96
C PRO A 60 5.86 6.50 2.71
N PRO A 61 6.19 7.34 3.71
CA PRO A 61 6.07 8.80 3.63
C PRO A 61 6.91 9.41 2.48
N ASP A 62 8.05 8.80 2.18
CA ASP A 62 9.01 9.31 1.19
C ASP A 62 8.44 9.35 -0.24
N PHE A 63 7.41 8.56 -0.53
CA PHE A 63 6.79 8.53 -1.84
C PHE A 63 6.09 9.85 -2.17
N GLU A 64 5.22 10.29 -1.27
CA GLU A 64 4.43 11.51 -1.50
C GLU A 64 5.29 12.77 -1.44
N ALA A 65 6.33 12.76 -0.60
CA ALA A 65 7.23 13.88 -0.43
C ALA A 65 7.88 14.30 -1.76
N ARG A 66 8.36 13.34 -2.56
CA ARG A 66 9.03 13.62 -3.84
C ARG A 66 8.10 14.25 -4.89
N LEU A 67 6.89 13.71 -5.06
CA LEU A 67 5.94 14.26 -6.04
C LEU A 67 5.44 15.66 -5.62
N ARG A 68 5.26 15.90 -4.31
CA ARG A 68 4.94 17.25 -3.81
C ARG A 68 6.10 18.22 -4.00
N GLN A 69 7.35 17.78 -3.81
CA GLN A 69 8.55 18.60 -4.10
C GLN A 69 8.63 19.00 -5.58
N ALA A 70 8.17 18.15 -6.49
CA ALA A 70 8.05 18.48 -7.91
C ALA A 70 6.85 19.42 -8.23
N GLY A 71 6.05 19.84 -7.26
CA GLY A 71 4.94 20.79 -7.44
C GLY A 71 3.56 20.14 -7.66
N ALA A 72 3.44 18.81 -7.54
CA ALA A 72 2.18 18.12 -7.75
C ALA A 72 1.20 18.29 -6.58
N GLU A 73 -0.08 18.50 -6.89
CA GLU A 73 -1.18 18.33 -5.95
C GLU A 73 -1.57 16.84 -5.92
N LEU A 74 -1.18 16.14 -4.84
CA LEU A 74 -1.49 14.72 -4.69
C LEU A 74 -2.89 14.49 -4.12
N ILE A 75 -3.64 13.60 -4.76
CA ILE A 75 -4.96 13.14 -4.33
C ILE A 75 -4.87 11.64 -4.07
N PRO A 76 -4.57 11.22 -2.83
CA PRO A 76 -4.50 9.81 -2.48
C PRO A 76 -5.92 9.19 -2.48
N ILE A 77 -6.05 8.01 -3.06
CA ILE A 77 -7.26 7.19 -2.92
C ILE A 77 -6.90 5.89 -2.18
N PRO A 78 -7.16 5.81 -0.86
CA PRO A 78 -7.02 4.54 -0.15
C PRO A 78 -8.09 3.55 -0.66
N LEU A 79 -7.64 2.42 -1.21
CA LEU A 79 -8.54 1.40 -1.77
C LEU A 79 -8.54 0.09 -0.98
N TYR A 80 -7.47 -0.21 -0.26
CA TYR A 80 -7.34 -1.46 0.48
C TYR A 80 -6.41 -1.29 1.66
N GLU A 81 -6.59 -2.14 2.67
CA GLU A 81 -5.69 -2.26 3.80
C GLU A 81 -5.02 -3.63 3.78
N THR A 82 -3.75 -3.68 4.16
CA THR A 82 -3.06 -4.95 4.40
C THR A 82 -3.11 -5.26 5.88
N VAL A 83 -3.97 -6.21 6.26
CA VAL A 83 -4.16 -6.64 7.65
C VAL A 83 -3.62 -8.05 7.86
N CYS A 84 -3.17 -8.35 9.09
CA CYS A 84 -2.85 -9.72 9.47
C CYS A 84 -4.16 -10.48 9.72
N PRO A 85 -4.40 -11.65 9.11
CA PRO A 85 -5.61 -12.42 9.38
C PRO A 85 -5.71 -12.79 10.86
N GLU A 86 -6.92 -12.75 11.41
CA GLU A 86 -7.15 -13.19 12.78
C GLU A 86 -6.88 -14.68 12.93
N GLY A 87 -6.31 -15.08 14.06
CA GLY A 87 -5.93 -16.48 14.30
C GLY A 87 -4.63 -16.91 13.61
N SER A 88 -3.92 -15.99 12.92
CA SER A 88 -2.67 -16.33 12.23
C SER A 88 -1.61 -16.92 13.16
N ARG A 89 -1.56 -16.47 14.42
CA ARG A 89 -0.60 -16.99 15.41
C ARG A 89 -0.89 -18.45 15.74
N GLU A 90 -2.15 -18.75 16.06
CA GLU A 90 -2.64 -20.07 16.42
C GLU A 90 -2.52 -21.04 15.24
N ALA A 91 -2.84 -20.56 14.03
CA ALA A 91 -2.68 -21.33 12.80
C ALA A 91 -1.21 -21.68 12.57
N MET A 92 -0.30 -20.72 12.74
CA MET A 92 1.15 -20.98 12.61
C MET A 92 1.66 -21.94 13.68
N ILE A 93 1.21 -21.85 14.94
CA ILE A 93 1.58 -22.82 15.99
C ILE A 93 1.08 -24.22 15.63
N SER A 94 -0.17 -24.32 15.16
CA SER A 94 -0.80 -25.60 14.79
C SER A 94 -0.17 -26.24 13.56
N ALA A 95 0.45 -25.45 12.68
CA ALA A 95 1.13 -25.91 11.48
C ALA A 95 2.58 -26.38 11.73
N ARG A 96 3.08 -26.29 12.98
CA ARG A 96 4.44 -26.76 13.31
C ARG A 96 4.55 -28.29 13.27
N PRO A 97 5.75 -28.84 13.00
CA PRO A 97 6.99 -28.13 12.70
C PRO A 97 7.07 -27.71 11.22
N PHE A 98 7.82 -26.63 10.93
CA PHE A 98 8.14 -26.22 9.57
C PHE A 98 9.66 -26.12 9.42
N SER A 99 10.19 -26.71 8.35
CA SER A 99 11.61 -26.60 8.00
C SER A 99 11.90 -25.37 7.15
N VAL A 100 10.89 -24.89 6.41
CA VAL A 100 10.99 -23.75 5.49
C VAL A 100 9.69 -22.96 5.54
N ILE A 101 9.80 -21.63 5.55
CA ILE A 101 8.67 -20.71 5.42
C ILE A 101 8.90 -19.87 4.15
N THR A 102 7.98 -19.97 3.20
CA THR A 102 8.01 -19.16 1.97
C THR A 102 7.16 -17.91 2.15
N LEU A 103 7.74 -16.74 1.86
CA LEU A 103 7.07 -15.45 1.95
C LEU A 103 6.90 -14.85 0.56
N ALA A 104 5.65 -14.65 0.15
CA ALA A 104 5.33 -14.09 -1.17
C ALA A 104 5.40 -12.54 -1.22
N SER A 105 5.56 -11.87 -0.07
CA SER A 105 5.58 -10.42 0.00
C SER A 105 6.23 -9.88 1.28
N GLY A 106 6.63 -8.62 1.25
CA GLY A 106 7.14 -7.93 2.44
C GLY A 106 6.09 -7.69 3.54
N SER A 107 4.80 -7.65 3.21
CA SER A 107 3.74 -7.57 4.24
C SER A 107 3.58 -8.89 4.97
N ALA A 108 3.67 -10.02 4.28
CA ALA A 108 3.70 -11.34 4.92
C ALA A 108 4.87 -11.45 5.90
N ALA A 109 6.07 -10.97 5.50
CA ALA A 109 7.25 -10.96 6.37
C ALA A 109 7.04 -10.13 7.65
N ARG A 110 6.50 -8.90 7.52
CA ARG A 110 6.22 -8.02 8.66
C ARG A 110 5.17 -8.60 9.59
N HIS A 111 4.08 -9.15 9.04
CA HIS A 111 3.05 -9.78 9.85
C HIS A 111 3.59 -11.00 10.58
N LEU A 112 4.37 -11.86 9.91
CA LEU A 112 5.01 -13.02 10.55
C LEU A 112 5.91 -12.59 11.72
N ALA A 113 6.77 -11.58 11.52
CA ALA A 113 7.63 -11.05 12.59
C ALA A 113 6.82 -10.50 13.78
N ALA A 114 5.70 -9.83 13.49
CA ALA A 114 4.81 -9.27 14.52
C ALA A 114 4.02 -10.33 15.30
N LEU A 115 3.93 -11.59 14.84
CA LEU A 115 3.27 -12.66 15.60
C LEU A 115 4.04 -13.06 16.87
N GLY A 116 5.30 -12.64 17.02
CA GLY A 116 6.14 -12.97 18.18
C GLY A 116 6.26 -14.48 18.38
N LEU A 117 6.36 -15.22 17.27
CA LEU A 117 6.59 -16.66 17.28
C LEU A 117 8.08 -16.90 17.44
N ASP A 118 8.45 -17.80 18.33
CA ASP A 118 9.79 -18.36 18.33
C ASP A 118 9.90 -19.29 17.12
N LEU A 119 10.59 -18.84 16.07
CA LEU A 119 10.74 -19.60 14.83
C LEU A 119 11.97 -20.51 14.86
N GLU A 120 12.81 -20.39 15.88
CA GLU A 120 13.83 -21.38 16.18
C GLU A 120 13.15 -22.53 16.92
N GLY A 121 13.29 -23.73 16.38
CA GLY A 121 12.89 -24.96 17.06
C GLY A 121 13.92 -25.35 18.10
#